data_AF-A0A2S0DET5-F1
#
_entry.id   AF-A0A2S0DET5-F1
#
_cell.length_a   1.000
_cell.length_b   1.000
_cell.length_c   1.000
_cell.angle_alpha   90.00
_cell.angle_beta   90.00
_cell.angle_gamma   90.00
#
_symmetry.space_group_name_H-M   'P 1'
#
loop_
_entity.id
_entity.type
_entity.pdbx_description
1 polymer ?
#
loop_
_entity_poly.entity_id
_entity_poly.type
_entity_poly.pdbx_seq_one_letter_code
_entity_poly.pdbx_strand_id
1 'polypeptide(L)'
;RAVMVDLEPTVIDEIRTGTYKSLFHPEQLINGKEDAANNYARGHYTVGKEIIDTVLDRIRRTADNCSGLQGFLIFHSFGGGTGSGFTSLLMERLSVDYGKKSKLEFSIYPAPQVSTAVVEPYNSVLTTHTTLEHSDCAFMVDNEAIYDICRRNLDVERPSYTNLNRLISQVVSSITASLRFDGALNVDLTEFQTNLVPYPRIHFPLATYSPVISSAKAYHESLSVSEITNSCFEPANQMVKCDPRHGKYMAVCLLYRGDVVPKDVNAAIATIKTNRSIQFVDWCPTGFKVGINYQPPTVVPNGDLAKVPRAVCMLSNTTAIAEAWARLDHKFDLMYAKRAFVHWYVGEGMEEGEFSEAREDLAALEK
;
A
#
# COMPACT_ATOMS: atom_id res chain seq x y z
N ARG A 1 8.39 -4.54 16.16
CA ARG A 1 7.84 -5.91 16.04
C ARG A 1 7.65 -6.14 14.54
N ALA A 2 8.56 -6.85 13.90
CA ALA A 2 8.53 -7.06 12.46
C ALA A 2 9.00 -8.49 12.19
N VAL A 3 8.43 -9.12 11.17
CA VAL A 3 8.92 -10.38 10.62
C VAL A 3 9.18 -10.10 9.14
N MET A 4 10.40 -10.39 8.68
CA MET A 4 10.82 -10.18 7.31
C MET A 4 10.98 -11.57 6.68
N VAL A 5 10.27 -11.77 5.58
CA VAL A 5 10.22 -13.06 4.90
C VAL A 5 10.52 -12.85 3.43
N ASP A 6 11.42 -13.67 2.91
CA ASP A 6 11.67 -13.79 1.49
C ASP A 6 12.00 -15.25 1.15
N LEU A 7 11.72 -15.69 -0.07
CA LEU A 7 12.04 -17.07 -0.50
C LEU A 7 13.51 -17.19 -0.95
N GLU A 8 14.17 -16.07 -1.21
CA GLU A 8 15.62 -16.01 -1.43
C GLU A 8 16.38 -15.22 -0.35
N PRO A 9 17.68 -15.48 -0.15
CA PRO A 9 18.47 -14.82 0.89
C PRO A 9 18.88 -13.38 0.58
N THR A 10 18.96 -12.99 -0.70
CA THR A 10 19.69 -11.80 -1.15
C THR A 10 19.30 -10.53 -0.41
N VAL A 11 18.00 -10.19 -0.41
CA VAL A 11 17.49 -8.95 0.19
C VAL A 11 17.56 -8.99 1.72
N ILE A 12 17.33 -10.15 2.33
CA ILE A 12 17.40 -10.31 3.79
C ILE A 12 18.85 -10.23 4.29
N ASP A 13 19.82 -10.72 3.51
CA ASP A 13 21.24 -10.66 3.85
C ASP A 13 21.76 -9.22 3.84
N GLU A 14 21.23 -8.34 2.99
CA GLU A 14 21.50 -6.90 3.07
C GLU A 14 21.04 -6.30 4.41
N ILE A 15 19.92 -6.77 4.98
CA ILE A 15 19.44 -6.33 6.29
C ILE A 15 20.34 -6.87 7.41
N ARG A 16 20.79 -8.12 7.30
CA ARG A 16 21.71 -8.77 8.26
C ARG A 16 23.10 -8.13 8.29
N THR A 17 23.52 -7.52 7.18
CA THR A 17 24.86 -6.91 7.06
C THR A 17 24.82 -5.38 7.10
N GLY A 18 23.67 -4.77 6.86
CA GLY A 18 23.47 -3.33 6.76
C GLY A 18 23.53 -2.58 8.09
N THR A 19 23.23 -1.28 8.01
CA THR A 19 23.34 -0.34 9.14
C THR A 19 22.49 -0.74 10.34
N TYR A 20 21.31 -1.36 10.10
CA TYR A 20 20.36 -1.75 11.14
C TYR A 20 20.42 -3.23 11.51
N LYS A 21 21.53 -3.93 11.21
CA LYS A 21 21.68 -5.37 11.48
C LYS A 21 21.39 -5.81 12.92
N SER A 22 21.68 -4.95 13.90
CA SER A 22 21.46 -5.24 15.32
C SER A 22 20.08 -4.85 15.83
N LEU A 23 19.23 -4.26 14.98
CA LEU A 23 17.90 -3.76 15.36
C LEU A 23 16.86 -4.89 15.38
N PHE A 24 16.96 -5.84 14.45
CA PHE A 24 16.00 -6.92 14.28
C PHE A 24 16.48 -8.20 14.95
N HIS A 25 15.55 -8.96 15.53
CA HIS A 25 15.89 -10.26 16.07
C HIS A 25 16.26 -11.20 14.90
N PRO A 26 17.39 -11.93 14.94
CA PRO A 26 17.81 -12.77 13.82
C PRO A 26 16.76 -13.81 13.39
N GLU A 27 16.00 -14.34 14.34
CA GLU A 27 14.92 -15.30 14.07
C GLU A 27 13.68 -14.69 13.41
N GLN A 28 13.59 -13.35 13.32
CA GLN A 28 12.55 -12.64 12.58
C GLN A 28 12.94 -12.38 11.13
N LEU A 29 14.18 -12.71 10.73
CA LEU A 29 14.71 -12.58 9.38
C LEU A 29 14.74 -13.97 8.73
N ILE A 30 13.66 -14.33 8.02
CA ILE A 30 13.41 -15.68 7.52
C ILE A 30 13.61 -15.69 6.01
N ASN A 31 14.59 -16.45 5.53
CA ASN A 31 14.83 -16.62 4.10
C ASN A 31 14.69 -18.09 3.69
N GLY A 32 14.16 -18.32 2.49
CA GLY A 32 14.25 -19.60 1.80
C GLY A 32 15.61 -19.79 1.11
N LYS A 33 15.69 -20.83 0.29
CA LYS A 33 16.87 -21.12 -0.54
C LYS A 33 16.65 -20.85 -2.02
N GLU A 34 15.40 -20.87 -2.45
CA GLU A 34 15.00 -20.80 -3.85
C GLU A 34 13.87 -19.80 -3.96
N ASP A 35 13.92 -18.92 -4.96
CA ASP A 35 12.92 -17.89 -5.15
C ASP A 35 11.65 -18.44 -5.81
N ALA A 36 10.61 -17.61 -5.83
CA ALA A 36 9.40 -17.89 -6.59
C ALA A 36 9.54 -17.56 -8.10
N ALA A 37 10.68 -17.04 -8.56
CA ALA A 37 10.98 -16.73 -9.97
C ALA A 37 9.85 -15.96 -10.70
N ASN A 38 9.25 -14.96 -10.04
CA ASN A 38 8.09 -14.22 -10.54
C ASN A 38 6.85 -15.07 -10.86
N ASN A 39 6.68 -16.22 -10.22
CA ASN A 39 5.55 -17.12 -10.41
C ASN A 39 4.72 -17.23 -9.13
N TYR A 40 3.47 -16.75 -9.19
CA TYR A 40 2.49 -16.87 -8.10
C TYR A 40 2.37 -18.31 -7.57
N ALA A 41 2.28 -19.28 -8.48
CA ALA A 41 2.07 -20.68 -8.12
C ALA A 41 3.23 -21.24 -7.28
N ARG A 42 4.48 -20.80 -7.55
CA ARG A 42 5.63 -21.17 -6.71
C ARG A 42 5.54 -20.61 -5.31
N GLY A 43 5.17 -19.33 -5.20
CA GLY A 43 4.99 -18.65 -3.93
C GLY A 43 3.83 -19.23 -3.11
N HIS A 44 2.79 -19.75 -3.76
CA HIS A 44 1.58 -20.21 -3.09
C HIS A 44 1.53 -21.74 -2.87
N TYR A 45 1.86 -22.53 -3.89
CA TYR A 45 1.60 -23.97 -3.92
C TYR A 45 2.82 -24.86 -3.69
N THR A 46 4.02 -24.45 -4.10
CA THR A 46 5.24 -25.27 -3.99
C THR A 46 6.21 -24.71 -2.95
N VAL A 47 7.09 -23.79 -3.34
CA VAL A 47 8.17 -23.26 -2.49
C VAL A 47 7.63 -22.60 -1.22
N GLY A 48 6.56 -21.82 -1.33
CA GLY A 48 5.98 -21.15 -0.16
C GLY A 48 5.46 -22.08 0.92
N LYS A 49 4.96 -23.27 0.54
CA LYS A 49 4.49 -24.27 1.51
C LYS A 49 5.61 -24.85 2.36
N GLU A 50 6.85 -24.83 1.89
CA GLU A 50 7.98 -25.35 2.66
C GLU A 50 8.34 -24.43 3.85
N ILE A 51 8.05 -23.14 3.76
CA ILE A 51 8.46 -22.14 4.75
C ILE A 51 7.30 -21.58 5.59
N ILE A 52 6.05 -21.74 5.16
CA ILE A 52 4.87 -21.13 5.79
C ILE A 52 4.76 -21.46 7.29
N ASP A 53 4.95 -22.72 7.67
CA ASP A 53 4.85 -23.15 9.08
C ASP A 53 5.92 -22.49 9.96
N THR A 54 7.12 -22.30 9.41
CA THR A 54 8.21 -21.59 10.10
C THR A 54 7.84 -20.12 10.32
N VAL A 55 7.29 -19.48 9.28
CA VAL A 55 6.85 -18.08 9.35
C VAL A 55 5.73 -17.90 10.37
N LEU A 56 4.71 -18.78 10.35
CA LEU A 56 3.61 -18.76 11.30
C LEU A 56 4.08 -18.97 12.74
N ASP A 57 5.06 -19.85 13.00
CA ASP A 57 5.63 -19.99 14.35
C ASP A 57 6.28 -18.69 14.83
N ARG A 58 7.03 -18.00 13.96
CA ARG A 58 7.67 -16.72 14.31
C ARG A 58 6.68 -15.58 14.51
N ILE A 59 5.62 -15.54 13.71
CA ILE A 59 4.50 -14.60 13.89
C ILE A 59 3.80 -14.88 15.22
N ARG A 60 3.50 -16.15 15.52
CA ARG A 60 2.87 -16.57 16.79
C ARG A 60 3.68 -16.15 18.00
N ARG A 61 4.98 -16.42 18.04
CA ARG A 61 5.86 -15.96 19.13
C ARG A 61 5.84 -14.44 19.29
N THR A 62 5.75 -13.70 18.18
CA THR A 62 5.69 -12.24 18.22
C THR A 62 4.33 -11.75 18.74
N ALA A 63 3.25 -12.44 18.39
CA ALA A 63 1.89 -12.20 18.84
C ALA A 63 1.70 -12.53 20.35
N ASP A 64 2.26 -13.64 20.82
CA ASP A 64 2.20 -14.05 22.24
C ASP A 64 2.91 -13.05 23.16
N ASN A 65 3.93 -12.36 22.63
CA ASN A 65 4.62 -11.27 23.32
C ASN A 65 3.84 -9.93 23.32
N CYS A 66 2.60 -9.90 22.84
CA CYS A 66 1.71 -8.74 22.86
C CYS A 66 0.60 -8.95 23.88
N SER A 67 0.38 -7.97 24.78
CA SER A 67 -0.77 -7.97 25.68
C SER A 67 -2.10 -7.65 24.97
N GLY A 68 -2.04 -6.98 23.82
CA GLY A 68 -3.21 -6.57 23.04
C GLY A 68 -2.86 -6.38 21.56
N LEU A 69 -2.67 -7.49 20.84
CA LEU A 69 -2.46 -7.44 19.39
C LEU A 69 -3.69 -6.86 18.69
N GLN A 70 -3.52 -5.74 17.98
CA GLN A 70 -4.58 -5.12 17.19
C GLN A 70 -4.73 -5.80 15.82
N GLY A 71 -3.61 -6.05 15.13
CA GLY A 71 -3.63 -6.53 13.76
C GLY A 71 -2.24 -6.69 13.14
N PHE A 72 -2.23 -6.92 11.84
CA PHE A 72 -1.04 -7.09 11.01
C PHE A 72 -0.97 -6.01 9.94
N LEU A 73 0.24 -5.51 9.68
CA LEU A 73 0.56 -4.66 8.53
C LEU A 73 1.43 -5.48 7.59
N ILE A 74 0.94 -5.74 6.39
CA ILE A 74 1.57 -6.64 5.42
C ILE A 74 2.06 -5.82 4.25
N PHE A 75 3.36 -5.88 3.99
CA PHE A 75 4.02 -5.13 2.91
C PHE A 75 4.44 -6.11 1.84
N HIS A 76 3.90 -5.96 0.63
CA HIS A 76 4.17 -6.89 -0.46
C HIS A 76 4.00 -6.22 -1.83
N SER A 77 4.50 -6.87 -2.87
CA SER A 77 4.27 -6.46 -4.26
C SER A 77 3.27 -7.39 -4.93
N PHE A 78 2.44 -6.85 -5.81
CA PHE A 78 1.54 -7.67 -6.62
C PHE A 78 2.28 -8.40 -7.76
N GLY A 79 3.38 -7.82 -8.25
CA GLY A 79 4.09 -8.33 -9.40
C GLY A 79 5.01 -9.53 -9.14
N GLY A 80 5.63 -9.61 -7.95
CA GLY A 80 6.61 -10.65 -7.63
C GLY A 80 5.97 -11.97 -7.22
N GLY A 81 6.64 -13.11 -7.46
CA GLY A 81 6.09 -14.43 -7.11
C GLY A 81 5.93 -14.65 -5.59
N THR A 82 6.92 -14.21 -4.80
CA THR A 82 6.84 -14.23 -3.33
C THR A 82 5.81 -13.22 -2.84
N GLY A 83 5.90 -11.97 -3.31
CA GLY A 83 5.00 -10.89 -2.88
C GLY A 83 3.52 -11.15 -3.20
N SER A 84 3.23 -11.89 -4.26
CA SER A 84 1.88 -12.31 -4.62
C SER A 84 1.51 -13.63 -3.94
N GLY A 85 2.11 -14.74 -4.38
CA GLY A 85 1.75 -16.10 -3.98
C GLY A 85 1.92 -16.39 -2.49
N PHE A 86 3.09 -16.06 -1.93
CA PHE A 86 3.36 -16.33 -0.51
C PHE A 86 2.51 -15.43 0.40
N THR A 87 2.26 -14.18 -0.01
CA THR A 87 1.35 -13.29 0.73
C THR A 87 -0.08 -13.84 0.75
N SER A 88 -0.60 -14.29 -0.39
CA SER A 88 -1.92 -14.93 -0.46
C SER A 88 -2.02 -16.13 0.48
N LEU A 89 -1.03 -17.02 0.45
CA LEU A 89 -0.95 -18.17 1.36
C LEU A 89 -0.89 -17.73 2.82
N LEU A 90 -0.08 -16.71 3.14
CA LEU A 90 0.04 -16.18 4.49
C LEU A 90 -1.28 -15.57 4.99
N MET A 91 -1.99 -14.84 4.12
CA MET A 91 -3.26 -14.19 4.44
C MET A 91 -4.38 -15.19 4.77
N GLU A 92 -4.45 -16.30 4.03
CA GLU A 92 -5.35 -17.42 4.34
C GLU A 92 -5.07 -17.97 5.74
N ARG A 93 -3.80 -18.26 6.04
CA ARG A 93 -3.40 -18.84 7.34
C ARG A 93 -3.61 -17.87 8.50
N LEU A 94 -3.28 -16.59 8.32
CA LEU A 94 -3.53 -15.56 9.33
C LEU A 94 -5.03 -15.36 9.58
N SER A 95 -5.88 -15.52 8.57
CA SER A 95 -7.33 -15.44 8.74
C SER A 95 -7.89 -16.63 9.53
N VAL A 96 -7.30 -17.82 9.38
CA VAL A 96 -7.64 -19.00 10.20
C VAL A 96 -7.21 -18.81 11.65
N ASP A 97 -5.95 -18.44 11.89
CA ASP A 97 -5.39 -18.38 13.25
C ASP A 97 -5.80 -17.11 14.01
N TYR A 98 -5.98 -16.00 13.30
CA TYR A 98 -6.21 -14.66 13.84
C TYR A 98 -7.42 -13.95 13.21
N GLY A 99 -8.50 -14.68 12.92
CA GLY A 99 -9.66 -14.15 12.16
C GLY A 99 -10.31 -12.87 12.70
N LYS A 100 -10.17 -12.55 13.99
CA LYS A 100 -10.71 -11.31 14.60
C LYS A 100 -9.73 -10.11 14.55
N LYS A 101 -8.53 -10.29 14.02
CA LYS A 101 -7.48 -9.26 13.98
C LYS A 101 -7.46 -8.58 12.62
N SER A 102 -7.32 -7.26 12.63
CA SER A 102 -7.28 -6.47 11.39
C SER A 102 -6.03 -6.80 10.58
N LYS A 103 -6.16 -6.90 9.27
CA LYS A 103 -5.06 -7.14 8.33
C LYS A 103 -5.09 -6.01 7.32
N LEU A 104 -4.10 -5.11 7.40
CA LEU A 104 -3.93 -4.02 6.44
C LEU A 104 -2.77 -4.34 5.51
N GLU A 105 -2.95 -4.10 4.23
CA GLU A 105 -1.92 -4.32 3.21
C GLU A 105 -1.37 -2.99 2.70
N PHE A 106 -0.07 -2.99 2.42
CA PHE A 106 0.62 -1.99 1.62
C PHE A 106 1.12 -2.69 0.37
N SER A 107 0.31 -2.58 -0.68
CA SER A 107 0.48 -3.37 -1.90
C SER A 107 1.11 -2.52 -2.99
N ILE A 108 2.32 -2.90 -3.40
CA ILE A 108 3.00 -2.23 -4.52
C ILE A 108 2.39 -2.70 -5.83
N TYR A 109 1.65 -1.80 -6.48
CA TYR A 109 1.00 -2.02 -7.76
C TYR A 109 2.03 -1.94 -8.91
N PRO A 110 1.99 -2.88 -9.86
CA PRO A 110 2.97 -2.97 -10.93
C PRO A 110 2.87 -1.82 -11.92
N ALA A 111 4.02 -1.31 -12.36
CA ALA A 111 4.11 -0.24 -13.33
C ALA A 111 4.98 -0.68 -14.52
N PRO A 112 4.49 -0.64 -15.77
CA PRO A 112 5.20 -1.19 -16.92
C PRO A 112 6.56 -0.53 -17.20
N GLN A 113 6.81 0.69 -16.71
CA GLN A 113 8.08 1.40 -16.92
C GLN A 113 9.20 0.93 -15.97
N VAL A 114 8.85 0.35 -14.82
CA VAL A 114 9.80 -0.16 -13.82
C VAL A 114 9.67 -1.65 -13.56
N SER A 115 8.66 -2.28 -14.17
CA SER A 115 8.38 -3.71 -14.10
C SER A 115 9.56 -4.50 -14.64
N THR A 116 9.98 -5.50 -13.87
CA THR A 116 11.05 -6.43 -14.25
C THR A 116 10.49 -7.76 -14.74
N ALA A 117 9.20 -8.02 -14.56
CA ALA A 117 8.56 -9.29 -14.91
C ALA A 117 7.38 -9.12 -15.88
N VAL A 118 7.42 -9.87 -16.98
CA VAL A 118 6.35 -9.85 -18.01
C VAL A 118 5.02 -10.41 -17.47
N VAL A 119 5.09 -11.31 -16.50
CA VAL A 119 3.93 -12.03 -15.94
C VAL A 119 3.30 -11.32 -14.73
N GLU A 120 3.72 -10.09 -14.40
CA GLU A 120 3.13 -9.31 -13.29
C GLU A 120 1.61 -9.19 -13.34
N PRO A 121 0.95 -9.02 -14.51
CA PRO A 121 -0.51 -8.98 -14.56
C PRO A 121 -1.17 -10.27 -14.05
N TYR A 122 -0.60 -11.45 -14.34
CA TYR A 122 -1.12 -12.71 -13.81
C TYR A 122 -0.99 -12.78 -12.29
N ASN A 123 0.20 -12.50 -11.77
CA ASN A 123 0.45 -12.53 -10.33
C ASN A 123 -0.46 -11.56 -9.58
N SER A 124 -0.68 -10.37 -10.15
CA SER A 124 -1.50 -9.32 -9.56
C SER A 124 -2.98 -9.71 -9.49
N VAL A 125 -3.53 -10.29 -10.56
CA VAL A 125 -4.92 -10.75 -10.60
C VAL A 125 -5.13 -11.91 -9.61
N LEU A 126 -4.22 -12.89 -9.60
CA LEU A 126 -4.30 -14.07 -8.72
C LEU A 126 -4.18 -13.71 -7.23
N THR A 127 -3.23 -12.84 -6.88
CA THR A 127 -3.09 -12.41 -5.47
C THR A 127 -4.25 -11.56 -5.02
N THR A 128 -4.74 -10.65 -5.87
CA THR A 128 -5.91 -9.83 -5.52
C THR A 128 -7.13 -10.70 -5.28
N HIS A 129 -7.40 -11.67 -6.15
CA HIS A 129 -8.52 -12.60 -5.99
C HIS A 129 -8.47 -13.34 -4.65
N THR A 130 -7.32 -13.93 -4.33
CA THR A 130 -7.16 -14.74 -3.11
C THR A 130 -7.10 -13.92 -1.83
N THR A 131 -6.53 -12.70 -1.85
CA THR A 131 -6.48 -11.85 -0.65
C THR A 131 -7.74 -11.03 -0.43
N LEU A 132 -8.65 -10.92 -1.41
CA LEU A 132 -9.85 -10.09 -1.32
C LEU A 132 -10.77 -10.46 -0.15
N GLU A 133 -10.86 -11.73 0.23
CA GLU A 133 -11.68 -12.16 1.38
C GLU A 133 -10.93 -12.08 2.71
N HIS A 134 -9.62 -11.88 2.67
CA HIS A 134 -8.74 -11.94 3.83
C HIS A 134 -8.20 -10.57 4.22
N SER A 135 -8.24 -9.56 3.35
CA SER A 135 -7.79 -8.21 3.66
C SER A 135 -8.92 -7.35 4.20
N ASP A 136 -8.64 -6.58 5.26
CA ASP A 136 -9.60 -5.60 5.78
C ASP A 136 -9.49 -4.26 5.04
N CYS A 137 -8.30 -3.91 4.55
CA CYS A 137 -8.01 -2.70 3.80
C CYS A 137 -6.60 -2.75 3.18
N ALA A 138 -6.51 -2.48 1.88
CA ALA A 138 -5.29 -2.56 1.10
C ALA A 138 -4.93 -1.19 0.49
N PHE A 139 -3.86 -0.58 0.99
CA PHE A 139 -3.31 0.66 0.47
C PHE A 139 -2.50 0.37 -0.79
N MET A 140 -3.07 0.71 -1.94
CA MET A 140 -2.38 0.55 -3.21
C MET A 140 -1.35 1.67 -3.42
N VAL A 141 -0.18 1.27 -3.89
CA VAL A 141 0.97 2.14 -4.11
C VAL A 141 1.55 1.84 -5.50
N ASP A 142 1.28 2.70 -6.45
CA ASP A 142 1.72 2.57 -7.85
C ASP A 142 3.14 3.12 -8.01
N ASN A 143 4.05 2.25 -8.44
CA ASN A 143 5.43 2.63 -8.70
C ASN A 143 5.54 3.74 -9.77
N GLU A 144 4.66 3.78 -10.77
CA GLU A 144 4.70 4.81 -11.82
C GLU A 144 4.34 6.18 -11.26
N ALA A 145 3.33 6.24 -10.40
CA ALA A 145 2.88 7.46 -9.77
C ALA A 145 3.99 8.05 -8.87
N ILE A 146 4.64 7.20 -8.07
CA ILE A 146 5.74 7.62 -7.20
C ILE A 146 6.95 8.05 -8.03
N TYR A 147 7.27 7.33 -9.10
CA TYR A 147 8.35 7.69 -10.01
C TYR A 147 8.15 9.10 -10.58
N ASP A 148 6.94 9.41 -11.03
CA ASP A 148 6.57 10.73 -11.56
C ASP A 148 6.63 11.83 -10.48
N ILE A 149 6.19 11.53 -9.25
CA ILE A 149 6.30 12.46 -8.12
C ILE A 149 7.78 12.73 -7.80
N CYS A 150 8.63 11.70 -7.72
CA CYS A 150 10.06 11.89 -7.47
C CYS A 150 10.71 12.73 -8.58
N ARG A 151 10.38 12.47 -9.84
CA ARG A 151 10.96 13.20 -10.97
C ARG A 151 10.53 14.67 -11.01
N ARG A 152 9.25 14.94 -10.78
CA ARG A 152 8.68 16.29 -10.88
C ARG A 152 8.93 17.15 -9.63
N ASN A 153 8.76 16.58 -8.44
CA ASN A 153 8.76 17.34 -7.20
C ASN A 153 10.12 17.32 -6.47
N LEU A 154 10.88 16.24 -6.63
CA LEU A 154 12.19 16.09 -5.98
C LEU A 154 13.36 16.40 -6.94
N ASP A 155 13.06 16.71 -8.21
CA ASP A 155 14.02 16.97 -9.28
C ASP A 155 15.03 15.81 -9.50
N VAL A 156 14.59 14.57 -9.24
CA VAL A 156 15.42 13.37 -9.45
C VAL A 156 15.16 12.83 -10.85
N GLU A 157 16.12 12.99 -11.78
CA GLU A 157 15.93 12.63 -13.19
C GLU A 157 15.63 11.14 -13.40
N ARG A 158 16.32 10.27 -12.66
CA ARG A 158 16.15 8.81 -12.70
C ARG A 158 16.00 8.24 -11.28
N PRO A 159 14.79 8.28 -10.70
CA PRO A 159 14.53 7.73 -9.37
C PRO A 159 14.93 6.25 -9.25
N SER A 160 15.69 5.92 -8.21
CA SER A 160 16.02 4.54 -7.82
C SER A 160 14.98 3.99 -6.83
N TYR A 161 14.98 2.68 -6.57
CA TYR A 161 14.15 2.08 -5.52
C TYR A 161 14.39 2.70 -4.15
N THR A 162 15.60 3.18 -3.84
CA THR A 162 15.87 3.91 -2.60
C THR A 162 15.07 5.21 -2.53
N ASN A 163 14.95 5.95 -3.64
CA ASN A 163 14.17 7.20 -3.68
C ASN A 163 12.67 6.90 -3.52
N LEU A 164 12.15 5.91 -4.27
CA LEU A 164 10.76 5.48 -4.20
C LEU A 164 10.40 5.02 -2.77
N ASN A 165 11.20 4.12 -2.19
CA ASN A 165 10.97 3.55 -0.87
C ASN A 165 11.04 4.61 0.25
N ARG A 166 11.88 5.64 0.10
CA ARG A 166 11.90 6.77 1.06
C ARG A 166 10.58 7.54 1.03
N LEU A 167 10.02 7.81 -0.15
CA LEU A 167 8.73 8.47 -0.26
C LEU A 167 7.60 7.58 0.30
N ILE A 168 7.56 6.29 -0.09
CA ILE A 168 6.60 5.31 0.46
C ILE A 168 6.70 5.27 2.00
N SER A 169 7.91 5.24 2.55
CA SER A 169 8.12 5.20 3.99
C SER A 169 7.55 6.41 4.72
N GLN A 170 7.50 7.59 4.09
CA GLN A 170 6.86 8.78 4.66
C GLN A 170 5.34 8.67 4.69
N VAL A 171 4.76 8.09 3.64
CA VAL A 171 3.31 7.79 3.58
C VAL A 171 2.95 6.79 4.67
N VAL A 172 3.65 5.66 4.72
CA VAL A 172 3.46 4.60 5.73
C VAL A 172 3.67 5.16 7.15
N SER A 173 4.69 6.00 7.35
CA SER A 173 4.95 6.66 8.64
C SER A 173 3.79 7.56 9.06
N SER A 174 3.12 8.22 8.10
CA SER A 174 1.98 9.10 8.35
C SER A 174 0.71 8.32 8.66
N ILE A 175 0.45 7.22 7.94
CA ILE A 175 -0.68 6.32 8.18
C ILE A 175 -0.56 5.64 9.55
N THR A 176 0.64 5.17 9.89
CA THR A 176 0.90 4.49 11.18
C THR A 176 1.22 5.45 12.33
N ALA A 177 1.20 6.78 12.10
CA ALA A 177 1.58 7.75 13.13
C ALA A 177 0.62 7.71 14.32
N SER A 178 -0.69 7.58 14.06
CA SER A 178 -1.72 7.50 15.10
C SER A 178 -1.62 6.26 15.99
N LEU A 179 -0.95 5.21 15.50
CA LEU A 179 -0.73 3.97 16.25
C LEU A 179 0.51 4.05 17.15
N ARG A 180 1.42 4.99 16.87
CA ARG A 180 2.75 5.08 17.52
C ARG A 180 2.89 6.26 18.46
N PHE A 181 2.09 7.29 18.26
CA PHE A 181 2.14 8.52 19.02
C PHE A 181 0.76 8.90 19.48
N ASP A 182 0.71 9.58 20.62
CA ASP A 182 -0.51 10.25 21.03
C ASP A 182 -0.78 11.47 20.14
N GLY A 183 -2.06 11.78 19.96
CA GLY A 183 -2.56 12.76 19.02
C GLY A 183 -3.93 13.25 19.44
N ALA A 184 -4.32 14.44 18.98
CA ALA A 184 -5.59 15.04 19.36
C ALA A 184 -6.80 14.25 18.82
N LEU A 185 -6.59 13.51 17.73
CA LEU A 185 -7.58 12.67 17.09
C LEU A 185 -6.84 11.45 16.51
N ASN A 186 -6.77 10.38 17.31
CA ASN A 186 -6.08 9.14 16.94
C ASN A 186 -7.03 8.23 16.18
N VAL A 187 -6.53 7.59 15.13
CA VAL A 187 -7.22 6.58 14.34
C VAL A 187 -6.58 5.23 14.64
N ASP A 188 -7.34 4.25 15.11
CA ASP A 188 -6.87 2.87 15.31
C ASP A 188 -6.99 2.03 14.01
N LEU A 189 -6.48 0.78 14.04
CA LEU A 189 -6.54 -0.11 12.86
C LEU A 189 -7.98 -0.44 12.44
N THR A 190 -8.88 -0.61 13.40
CA THR A 190 -10.30 -0.94 13.17
C THR A 190 -11.06 0.25 12.60
N GLU A 191 -10.67 1.45 13.01
CA GLU A 191 -11.20 2.70 12.53
C GLU A 191 -10.78 2.96 11.09
N PHE A 192 -9.62 2.51 10.62
CA PHE A 192 -9.30 2.58 9.18
C PHE A 192 -10.34 1.83 8.35
N GLN A 193 -10.68 0.60 8.73
CA GLN A 193 -11.73 -0.18 8.07
C GLN A 193 -13.08 0.54 8.15
N THR A 194 -13.50 0.92 9.36
CA THR A 194 -14.81 1.55 9.60
C THR A 194 -14.96 2.89 8.87
N ASN A 195 -13.87 3.65 8.72
CA ASN A 195 -13.90 4.98 8.12
C ASN A 195 -13.67 4.98 6.61
N LEU A 196 -12.90 4.03 6.06
CA LEU A 196 -12.50 4.02 4.65
C LEU A 196 -13.19 2.94 3.82
N VAL A 197 -13.73 1.89 4.43
CA VAL A 197 -14.25 0.71 3.73
C VAL A 197 -15.77 0.63 3.92
N PRO A 198 -16.56 1.23 3.00
CA PRO A 198 -18.02 1.20 3.10
C PRO A 198 -18.60 -0.19 2.80
N TYR A 199 -17.94 -0.94 1.93
CA TYR A 199 -18.33 -2.30 1.53
C TYR A 199 -17.10 -3.21 1.62
N PRO A 200 -17.23 -4.45 2.14
CA PRO A 200 -16.10 -5.33 2.40
C PRO A 200 -15.19 -5.57 1.19
N ARG A 201 -15.73 -5.65 -0.04
CA ARG A 201 -14.94 -5.86 -1.27
C ARG A 201 -14.28 -4.59 -1.82
N ILE A 202 -14.75 -3.40 -1.41
CA ILE A 202 -14.26 -2.11 -1.91
C ILE A 202 -13.32 -1.51 -0.87
N HIS A 203 -12.22 -2.19 -0.61
CA HIS A 203 -11.30 -1.88 0.49
C HIS A 203 -9.93 -1.37 0.02
N PHE A 204 -9.88 -0.72 -1.16
CA PHE A 204 -8.64 -0.23 -1.77
C PHE A 204 -8.55 1.30 -1.74
N PRO A 205 -8.30 1.94 -0.58
CA PRO A 205 -8.13 3.38 -0.51
C PRO A 205 -6.82 3.81 -1.17
N LEU A 206 -6.89 4.95 -1.86
CA LEU A 206 -5.73 5.61 -2.45
C LEU A 206 -5.04 6.46 -1.39
N ALA A 207 -3.72 6.37 -1.35
CA ALA A 207 -2.89 7.28 -0.58
C ALA A 207 -2.49 8.50 -1.43
N THR A 208 -2.45 9.66 -0.81
CA THR A 208 -1.90 10.89 -1.37
C THR A 208 -1.13 11.60 -0.27
N TYR A 209 0.02 12.18 -0.61
CA TYR A 209 0.88 12.83 0.38
C TYR A 209 1.28 14.23 -0.06
N SER A 210 1.22 15.17 0.88
CA SER A 210 1.55 16.56 0.63
C SER A 210 2.14 17.22 1.89
N PRO A 211 3.15 18.07 1.77
CA PRO A 211 3.84 18.41 0.54
C PRO A 211 5.00 17.44 0.24
N VAL A 212 5.34 17.30 -1.05
CA VAL A 212 6.56 16.63 -1.51
C VAL A 212 7.46 17.71 -2.10
N ILE A 213 8.50 18.10 -1.36
CA ILE A 213 9.41 19.19 -1.74
C ILE A 213 10.85 18.68 -1.68
N SER A 214 11.64 19.00 -2.71
CA SER A 214 13.08 18.73 -2.74
C SER A 214 13.83 19.44 -1.61
N SER A 215 14.80 18.75 -1.00
CA SER A 215 15.69 19.34 0.02
C SER A 215 16.41 20.61 -0.47
N ALA A 216 16.64 20.74 -1.78
CA ALA A 216 17.24 21.93 -2.40
C ALA A 216 16.31 23.17 -2.41
N LYS A 217 14.99 22.97 -2.38
CA LYS A 217 13.97 24.03 -2.49
C LYS A 217 13.35 24.44 -1.15
N ALA A 218 13.83 23.84 -0.05
CA ALA A 218 13.23 23.94 1.29
C ALA A 218 13.09 25.38 1.85
N TYR A 219 13.92 26.32 1.42
CA TYR A 219 13.98 27.68 2.00
C TYR A 219 13.02 28.68 1.36
N HIS A 220 12.37 28.32 0.26
CA HIS A 220 11.62 29.27 -0.56
C HIS A 220 10.11 29.26 -0.30
N GLU A 221 9.56 28.23 0.34
CA GLU A 221 8.11 28.06 0.48
C GLU A 221 7.72 27.50 1.85
N SER A 222 6.88 28.23 2.59
CA SER A 222 6.16 27.68 3.75
C SER A 222 4.70 27.48 3.36
N LEU A 223 4.27 26.23 3.20
CA LEU A 223 2.90 25.92 2.80
C LEU A 223 1.96 25.95 4.01
N SER A 224 0.83 26.64 3.85
CA SER A 224 -0.27 26.69 4.80
C SER A 224 -1.04 25.36 4.84
N VAL A 225 -1.88 25.18 5.88
CA VAL A 225 -2.76 24.01 6.00
C VAL A 225 -3.70 23.91 4.80
N SER A 226 -4.22 25.04 4.31
CA SER A 226 -5.11 25.05 3.14
C SER A 226 -4.41 24.61 1.87
N GLU A 227 -3.18 25.06 1.62
CA GLU A 227 -2.43 24.72 0.41
C GLU A 227 -2.06 23.24 0.37
N ILE A 228 -1.55 22.68 1.47
CA ILE A 228 -1.21 21.25 1.53
C ILE A 228 -2.47 20.37 1.40
N THR A 229 -3.61 20.83 1.92
CA THR A 229 -4.89 20.12 1.83
C THR A 229 -5.43 20.13 0.40
N ASN A 230 -5.41 21.28 -0.27
CA ASN A 230 -5.80 21.39 -1.67
C ASN A 230 -4.91 20.51 -2.57
N SER A 231 -3.61 20.48 -2.29
CA SER A 231 -2.65 19.64 -3.00
C SER A 231 -2.95 18.15 -2.89
N CYS A 232 -3.67 17.68 -1.86
CA CYS A 232 -4.09 16.28 -1.78
C CYS A 232 -5.16 15.90 -2.79
N PHE A 233 -5.93 16.86 -3.30
CA PHE A 233 -6.96 16.61 -4.31
C PHE A 233 -6.45 16.81 -5.74
N GLU A 234 -5.19 17.19 -5.90
CA GLU A 234 -4.54 17.27 -7.19
C GLU A 234 -4.11 15.86 -7.65
N PRO A 235 -4.56 15.38 -8.84
CA PRO A 235 -4.23 14.04 -9.34
C PRO A 235 -2.71 13.79 -9.40
N ALA A 236 -1.92 14.85 -9.59
CA ALA A 236 -0.48 14.76 -9.67
C ALA A 236 0.19 14.30 -8.36
N ASN A 237 -0.45 14.42 -7.20
CA ASN A 237 0.15 14.02 -5.92
C ASN A 237 -0.32 12.63 -5.45
N GLN A 238 -1.17 11.96 -6.23
CA GLN A 238 -1.73 10.66 -5.87
C GLN A 238 -0.69 9.56 -6.04
N MET A 239 -0.73 8.58 -5.14
CA MET A 239 0.17 7.42 -5.18
C MET A 239 -0.34 6.31 -6.09
N VAL A 240 -1.46 6.50 -6.78
CA VAL A 240 -2.01 5.59 -7.79
C VAL A 240 -2.42 6.41 -9.01
N LYS A 241 -2.03 5.98 -10.21
CA LYS A 241 -2.48 6.65 -11.44
C LYS A 241 -3.95 6.35 -11.72
N CYS A 242 -4.82 7.27 -11.39
CA CYS A 242 -6.21 7.33 -11.84
C CYS A 242 -6.66 8.78 -11.85
N ASP A 243 -7.77 9.09 -12.51
CA ASP A 243 -8.37 10.41 -12.42
C ASP A 243 -9.58 10.43 -11.46
N PRO A 244 -9.46 11.01 -10.25
CA PRO A 244 -10.56 11.08 -9.29
C PRO A 244 -11.77 11.85 -9.81
N ARG A 245 -11.61 12.68 -10.83
CA ARG A 245 -12.69 13.47 -11.44
C ARG A 245 -13.63 12.59 -12.28
N HIS A 246 -13.18 11.41 -12.71
CA HIS A 246 -14.02 10.40 -13.35
C HIS A 246 -14.71 9.47 -12.34
N GLY A 247 -14.38 9.59 -11.05
CA GLY A 247 -14.95 8.80 -9.98
C GLY A 247 -15.76 9.61 -8.98
N LYS A 248 -16.20 8.93 -7.92
CA LYS A 248 -16.82 9.55 -6.75
C LYS A 248 -16.10 9.07 -5.50
N TYR A 249 -15.89 9.99 -4.57
CA TYR A 249 -15.36 9.69 -3.25
C TYR A 249 -16.44 9.04 -2.38
N MET A 250 -16.11 7.87 -1.83
CA MET A 250 -16.93 7.18 -0.84
C MET A 250 -16.48 7.53 0.58
N ALA A 251 -15.18 7.71 0.78
CA ALA A 251 -14.61 8.07 2.07
C ALA A 251 -13.33 8.88 1.89
N VAL A 252 -13.06 9.81 2.82
CA VAL A 252 -11.81 10.59 2.86
C VAL A 252 -11.36 10.75 4.30
N CYS A 253 -10.11 10.41 4.57
CA CYS A 253 -9.41 10.63 5.82
C CYS A 253 -8.17 11.49 5.57
N LEU A 254 -8.00 12.56 6.35
CA LEU A 254 -6.87 13.49 6.29
C LEU A 254 -6.04 13.36 7.57
N LEU A 255 -4.85 12.80 7.44
CA LEU A 255 -3.91 12.56 8.54
C LEU A 255 -2.84 13.65 8.53
N TYR A 256 -3.08 14.71 9.29
CA TYR A 256 -2.17 15.84 9.44
C TYR A 256 -1.06 15.55 10.45
N ARG A 257 0.12 16.11 10.19
CA ARG A 257 1.30 16.04 11.06
C ARG A 257 1.99 17.39 11.21
N GLY A 258 2.47 17.68 12.41
CA GLY A 258 3.28 18.86 12.74
C GLY A 258 2.46 20.05 13.22
N ASP A 259 2.92 21.25 12.85
CA ASP A 259 2.30 22.52 13.26
C ASP A 259 0.98 22.75 12.50
N VAL A 260 -0.10 22.18 13.01
CA VAL A 260 -1.43 22.20 12.39
C VAL A 260 -2.48 22.59 13.41
N VAL A 261 -3.19 23.69 13.12
CA VAL A 261 -4.28 24.19 13.97
C VAL A 261 -5.61 23.59 13.52
N PRO A 262 -6.41 22.95 14.40
CA PRO A 262 -7.68 22.32 14.02
C PRO A 262 -8.69 23.26 13.32
N LYS A 263 -8.68 24.55 13.68
CA LYS A 263 -9.52 25.57 13.04
C LYS A 263 -9.20 25.72 11.56
N ASP A 264 -7.92 25.71 11.20
CA ASP A 264 -7.46 25.88 9.82
C ASP A 264 -7.79 24.64 8.97
N VAL A 265 -7.73 23.45 9.57
CA VAL A 265 -8.17 22.20 8.94
C VAL A 265 -9.66 22.26 8.59
N ASN A 266 -10.51 22.69 9.54
CA ASN A 266 -11.94 22.81 9.29
C ASN A 266 -12.25 23.84 8.19
N ALA A 267 -11.52 24.96 8.14
CA ALA A 267 -11.65 25.96 7.08
C ALA A 267 -11.21 25.43 5.71
N ALA A 268 -10.10 24.68 5.66
CA ALA A 268 -9.61 24.03 4.44
C ALA A 268 -10.63 22.99 3.91
N ILE A 269 -11.16 22.13 4.79
CA ILE A 269 -12.17 21.13 4.42
C ILE A 269 -13.47 21.80 3.94
N ALA A 270 -13.91 22.89 4.58
CA ALA A 270 -15.08 23.64 4.15
C ALA A 270 -14.89 24.18 2.71
N THR A 271 -13.69 24.66 2.39
CA THR A 271 -13.35 25.11 1.03
C THR A 271 -13.38 23.96 0.04
N ILE A 272 -12.75 22.82 0.37
CA ILE A 272 -12.77 21.60 -0.45
C ILE A 272 -14.19 21.14 -0.76
N LYS A 273 -15.09 21.14 0.22
CA LYS A 273 -16.49 20.74 0.05
C LYS A 273 -17.27 21.63 -0.94
N THR A 274 -16.85 22.87 -1.14
CA THR A 274 -17.48 23.77 -2.13
C THR A 274 -16.96 23.56 -3.55
N ASN A 275 -15.87 22.81 -3.73
CA ASN A 275 -15.28 22.57 -5.04
C ASN A 275 -16.10 21.54 -5.84
N ARG A 276 -16.64 21.97 -6.98
CA ARG A 276 -17.49 21.15 -7.86
C ARG A 276 -16.75 19.99 -8.53
N SER A 277 -15.42 20.03 -8.60
CA SER A 277 -14.64 18.91 -9.16
C SER A 277 -14.50 17.73 -8.20
N ILE A 278 -14.86 17.90 -6.93
CA ILE A 278 -14.74 16.88 -5.89
C ILE A 278 -16.14 16.36 -5.58
N GLN A 279 -16.47 15.22 -6.17
CA GLN A 279 -17.81 14.62 -6.05
C GLN A 279 -17.79 13.46 -5.06
N PHE A 280 -18.74 13.47 -4.13
CA PHE A 280 -18.98 12.37 -3.21
C PHE A 280 -20.19 11.54 -3.68
N VAL A 281 -20.23 10.28 -3.24
CA VAL A 281 -21.46 9.47 -3.34
C VAL A 281 -22.57 10.08 -2.50
N ASP A 282 -23.82 9.90 -2.92
CA ASP A 282 -25.02 10.49 -2.31
C ASP A 282 -25.35 9.91 -0.93
N TRP A 283 -25.06 8.62 -0.72
CA TRP A 283 -25.29 7.92 0.54
C TRP A 283 -24.20 8.14 1.57
N CYS A 284 -23.08 8.80 1.23
CA CYS A 284 -22.06 9.20 2.20
C CYS A 284 -22.30 10.65 2.62
N PRO A 285 -22.81 10.94 3.84
CA PRO A 285 -23.23 12.28 4.25
C PRO A 285 -22.09 13.31 4.45
N THR A 286 -20.91 13.12 3.86
CA THR A 286 -19.72 13.99 3.92
C THR A 286 -19.05 14.07 5.30
N GLY A 287 -18.51 12.95 5.78
CA GLY A 287 -17.63 12.93 6.95
C GLY A 287 -16.16 12.82 6.54
N PHE A 288 -15.51 13.93 6.21
CA PHE A 288 -14.04 13.95 6.21
C PHE A 288 -13.58 13.53 7.60
N LYS A 289 -12.83 12.43 7.68
CA LYS A 289 -12.18 12.03 8.91
C LYS A 289 -10.87 12.77 8.99
N VAL A 290 -10.54 13.25 10.18
CA VAL A 290 -9.35 14.05 10.41
C VAL A 290 -8.55 13.35 11.50
N GLY A 291 -7.24 13.26 11.30
CA GLY A 291 -6.28 12.90 12.35
C GLY A 291 -5.27 14.03 12.46
N ILE A 292 -4.91 14.43 13.67
CA ILE A 292 -3.89 15.47 13.89
C ILE A 292 -2.86 14.95 14.89
N ASN A 293 -1.62 14.85 14.43
CA ASN A 293 -0.47 14.53 15.25
C ASN A 293 0.49 15.73 15.28
N TYR A 294 0.77 16.26 16.47
CA TYR A 294 1.61 17.46 16.60
C TYR A 294 3.11 17.21 16.40
N GLN A 295 3.55 15.94 16.30
CA GLN A 295 4.92 15.62 15.96
C GLN A 295 5.18 15.94 14.48
N PRO A 296 6.16 16.83 14.17
CA PRO A 296 6.48 17.18 12.80
C PRO A 296 6.96 15.94 12.01
N PRO A 297 6.78 15.93 10.68
CA PRO A 297 7.38 14.91 9.82
C PRO A 297 8.89 14.87 9.98
N THR A 298 9.44 13.67 10.14
CA THR A 298 10.90 13.45 10.21
C THR A 298 11.41 13.01 8.86
N VAL A 299 12.48 13.65 8.37
CA VAL A 299 13.16 13.25 7.14
C VAL A 299 14.36 12.37 7.45
N VAL A 300 14.66 11.43 6.54
CA VAL A 300 15.86 10.59 6.64
C VAL A 300 17.09 11.45 6.30
N PRO A 301 18.18 11.39 7.08
CA PRO A 301 19.43 12.08 6.73
C PRO A 301 19.89 11.72 5.32
N ASN A 302 20.36 12.70 4.55
CA ASN A 302 20.73 12.53 3.13
C ASN A 302 19.59 11.98 2.25
N GLY A 303 18.34 12.24 2.67
CA GLY A 303 17.14 12.01 1.88
C GLY A 303 16.83 13.16 0.94
N ASP A 304 15.95 12.89 -0.02
CA ASP A 304 15.58 13.84 -1.08
C ASP A 304 14.54 14.86 -0.62
N LEU A 305 13.82 14.56 0.48
CA LEU A 305 12.74 15.38 1.02
C LEU A 305 13.26 16.49 1.94
N ALA A 306 12.72 17.69 1.74
CA ALA A 306 12.90 18.82 2.65
C ALA A 306 12.26 18.58 4.02
N LYS A 307 12.86 19.13 5.06
CA LYS A 307 12.23 19.21 6.37
C LYS A 307 11.11 20.25 6.31
N VAL A 308 9.89 19.82 6.60
CA VAL A 308 8.70 20.68 6.58
C VAL A 308 8.06 20.78 7.97
N PRO A 309 7.48 21.93 8.34
CA PRO A 309 6.84 22.10 9.65
C PRO A 309 5.52 21.34 9.76
N ARG A 310 4.89 21.03 8.62
CA ARG A 310 3.60 20.35 8.53
C ARG A 310 3.48 19.53 7.26
N ALA A 311 2.72 18.44 7.33
CA ALA A 311 2.35 17.61 6.19
C ALA A 311 0.96 16.99 6.41
N VAL A 312 0.39 16.43 5.36
CA VAL A 312 -0.87 15.71 5.38
C VAL A 312 -0.76 14.47 4.48
N CYS A 313 -1.24 13.35 5.00
CA CYS A 313 -1.48 12.15 4.22
C CYS A 313 -3.00 11.99 4.08
N MET A 314 -3.49 12.06 2.85
CA MET A 314 -4.89 11.76 2.55
C MET A 314 -5.03 10.29 2.18
N LEU A 315 -5.98 9.62 2.81
CA LEU A 315 -6.47 8.31 2.42
C LEU A 315 -7.89 8.50 1.90
N SER A 316 -8.13 8.13 0.65
CA SER A 316 -9.42 8.32 0.04
C SER A 316 -9.87 7.07 -0.67
N ASN A 317 -11.06 6.58 -0.37
CA ASN A 317 -11.69 5.53 -1.15
C ASN A 317 -12.52 6.19 -2.25
N THR A 318 -12.10 6.03 -3.50
CA THR A 318 -12.78 6.59 -4.68
C THR A 318 -12.98 5.51 -5.74
N THR A 319 -14.11 5.56 -6.43
CA THR A 319 -14.41 4.63 -7.53
C THR A 319 -13.45 4.79 -8.71
N ALA A 320 -12.66 5.87 -8.78
CA ALA A 320 -11.66 6.08 -9.82
C ALA A 320 -10.55 5.00 -9.82
N ILE A 321 -10.34 4.29 -8.70
CA ILE A 321 -9.37 3.18 -8.66
C ILE A 321 -9.73 2.03 -9.61
N ALA A 322 -10.99 1.92 -10.03
CA ALA A 322 -11.41 0.99 -11.07
C ALA A 322 -10.60 1.16 -12.38
N GLU A 323 -10.10 2.36 -12.69
CA GLU A 323 -9.21 2.58 -13.84
C GLU A 323 -7.89 1.80 -13.71
N ALA A 324 -7.38 1.61 -12.50
CA ALA A 324 -6.16 0.83 -12.27
C ALA A 324 -6.42 -0.67 -12.45
N TRP A 325 -7.58 -1.16 -12.01
CA TRP A 325 -8.01 -2.54 -12.23
C TRP A 325 -8.22 -2.81 -13.73
N ALA A 326 -8.94 -1.94 -14.44
CA ALA A 326 -9.18 -2.09 -15.88
C ALA A 326 -7.90 -2.18 -16.71
N ARG A 327 -6.85 -1.42 -16.35
CA ARG A 327 -5.54 -1.53 -17.03
C ARG A 327 -4.83 -2.85 -16.75
N LEU A 328 -4.98 -3.39 -15.54
CA LEU A 328 -4.39 -4.67 -15.16
C LEU A 328 -5.09 -5.81 -15.90
N ASP A 329 -6.43 -5.81 -15.85
CA ASP A 329 -7.31 -6.79 -16.48
C ASP A 329 -7.13 -6.82 -18.00
N HIS A 330 -7.01 -5.66 -18.63
CA HIS A 330 -6.72 -5.60 -20.07
C HIS A 330 -5.40 -6.32 -20.43
N LYS A 331 -4.34 -6.14 -19.64
CA LYS A 331 -3.06 -6.83 -19.87
C LYS A 331 -3.17 -8.32 -19.61
N PHE A 332 -3.88 -8.70 -18.55
CA PHE A 332 -4.20 -10.10 -18.26
C PHE A 332 -4.89 -10.77 -19.46
N ASP A 333 -5.95 -10.14 -19.97
CA ASP A 333 -6.77 -10.67 -21.06
C ASP A 333 -5.95 -10.87 -22.34
N LEU A 334 -5.07 -9.91 -22.69
CA LEU A 334 -4.18 -10.03 -23.85
C LEU A 334 -3.25 -11.24 -23.76
N MET A 335 -2.68 -11.52 -22.59
CA MET A 335 -1.78 -12.67 -22.39
C MET A 335 -2.56 -13.98 -22.31
N TYR A 336 -3.65 -14.01 -21.55
CA TYR A 336 -4.41 -15.22 -21.28
C TYR A 336 -5.16 -15.73 -22.52
N ALA A 337 -5.59 -14.82 -23.41
CA ALA A 337 -6.18 -15.18 -24.70
C ALA A 337 -5.24 -16.03 -25.58
N LYS A 338 -3.93 -15.97 -25.35
CA LYS A 338 -2.92 -16.80 -26.03
C LYS A 338 -2.35 -17.91 -25.16
N ARG A 339 -2.85 -18.05 -23.92
CA ARG A 339 -2.27 -18.93 -22.90
C ARG A 339 -0.76 -18.71 -22.73
N ALA A 340 -0.30 -17.49 -22.97
CA ALA A 340 1.11 -17.15 -22.83
C ALA A 340 1.51 -17.34 -21.37
N PHE A 341 2.63 -18.01 -21.12
CA PHE A 341 3.21 -18.28 -19.80
C PHE A 341 2.38 -19.14 -18.82
N VAL A 342 1.14 -19.55 -19.17
CA VAL A 342 0.25 -20.33 -18.27
C VAL A 342 0.88 -21.65 -17.81
N HIS A 343 1.64 -22.33 -18.69
CA HIS A 343 2.30 -23.60 -18.38
C HIS A 343 3.28 -23.52 -17.20
N TRP A 344 3.86 -22.35 -16.92
CA TRP A 344 4.73 -22.16 -15.75
C TRP A 344 3.96 -22.25 -14.43
N TYR A 345 2.69 -21.82 -14.42
CA TYR A 345 1.84 -21.84 -13.23
C TYR A 345 1.27 -23.24 -13.02
N VAL A 346 0.75 -23.85 -14.09
CA VAL A 346 0.20 -25.21 -14.06
C VAL A 346 1.26 -26.24 -13.68
N GLY A 347 2.50 -26.06 -14.15
CA GLY A 347 3.64 -26.91 -13.79
C GLY A 347 4.01 -26.86 -12.31
N GLU A 348 3.53 -25.86 -11.57
CA GLU A 348 3.80 -25.64 -10.14
C GLU A 348 2.56 -25.95 -9.28
N GLY A 349 1.66 -26.79 -9.80
CA GLY A 349 0.55 -27.36 -9.03
C GLY A 349 -0.69 -26.48 -8.91
N MET A 350 -0.76 -25.39 -9.68
CA MET A 350 -1.96 -24.55 -9.81
C MET A 350 -2.89 -25.09 -10.90
N GLU A 351 -4.21 -25.08 -10.69
CA GLU A 351 -5.14 -25.46 -11.75
C GLU A 351 -5.33 -24.34 -12.76
N GLU A 352 -5.42 -24.66 -14.07
CA GLU A 352 -5.62 -23.62 -15.10
C GLU A 352 -6.95 -22.85 -14.91
N GLY A 353 -7.95 -23.48 -14.30
CA GLY A 353 -9.26 -22.89 -13.99
C GLY A 353 -9.17 -21.67 -13.08
N GLU A 354 -8.22 -21.65 -12.15
CA GLU A 354 -8.02 -20.56 -11.19
C GLU A 354 -7.77 -19.20 -11.88
N PHE A 355 -7.15 -19.20 -13.07
CA PHE A 355 -6.99 -17.98 -13.85
C PHE A 355 -8.33 -17.37 -14.27
N SER A 356 -9.27 -18.21 -14.67
CA SER A 356 -10.59 -17.75 -15.12
C SER A 356 -11.43 -17.29 -13.92
N GLU A 357 -11.38 -18.04 -12.82
CA GLU A 357 -12.07 -17.68 -11.56
C GLU A 357 -11.57 -16.33 -11.02
N ALA A 358 -10.25 -16.15 -10.92
CA ALA A 358 -9.67 -14.90 -10.47
C ALA A 358 -10.04 -13.71 -11.38
N ARG A 359 -10.07 -13.95 -12.70
CA ARG A 359 -10.43 -12.91 -13.68
C ARG A 359 -11.92 -12.54 -13.60
N GLU A 360 -12.80 -13.50 -13.38
CA GLU A 360 -14.24 -13.28 -13.20
C GLU A 360 -14.53 -12.51 -11.91
N ASP A 361 -13.80 -12.82 -10.84
CA ASP A 361 -13.93 -12.13 -9.55
C ASP A 361 -13.49 -10.67 -9.64
N LEU A 362 -12.39 -10.38 -10.37
CA LEU A 362 -11.98 -9.00 -10.65
C LEU A 362 -12.95 -8.27 -11.58
N ALA A 363 -13.52 -8.95 -12.58
CA ALA A 363 -14.57 -8.38 -13.42
C ALA A 363 -15.82 -7.97 -12.61
N ALA A 364 -16.11 -8.69 -11.52
CA ALA A 364 -17.16 -8.33 -10.57
C ALA A 364 -16.75 -7.17 -9.65
N LEU A 365 -15.46 -6.99 -9.36
CA LEU A 365 -14.94 -5.86 -8.59
C LEU A 365 -14.95 -4.54 -9.40
N GLU A 366 -14.81 -4.60 -10.73
CA GLU A 366 -14.86 -3.43 -11.61
C GLU A 366 -16.27 -2.81 -11.75
N LYS A 367 -17.32 -3.58 -11.49
CA LYS A 367 -18.73 -3.18 -11.65
C LYS A 367 -19.30 -2.61 -10.36
#